data_AF-A0A8S3H7Q3-F1
#
_entry.id   AF-A0A8S3H7Q3-F1
#
_cell.length_a   1.000
_cell.length_b   1.000
_cell.length_c   1.000
_cell.angle_alpha   90.00
_cell.angle_beta   90.00
_cell.angle_gamma   90.00
#
_symmetry.space_group_name_H-M   'P 1'
#
loop_
_entity.id
_entity.type
_entity.pdbx_description
1 polymer ?
#
loop_
_entity_poly.entity_id
_entity_poly.type
_entity_poly.pdbx_seq_one_letter_code
_entity_poly.pdbx_strand_id
1 'polypeptide(L)'
;EKTVSSDVAFGTTAQDRPTFPTDIAHDCFGNHQTPLRGVPQLGPGSYNNEDKSTFRYVLDHQPMSRRGYTFNARTEQRKTFEPKIDVPSPDAYQMDLTHLPDKKRSFKPFDAASQRFHTRCKSAGAPGPGSYECDVKQNRQVHMLHNFGGRTKLVPLVKTKCMPLNTDKCLICLQTPVGDYYQYRKEILCATCYNFNWQWQEKFKRTYLQAFQKVRDCSYVHEHAGTSAKIQVIQLYIIPYYFETFFSICLARW
;
A
#
# COMPACT_ATOMS: atom_id res chain seq x y z
N GLU A 1 44.27 35.18 -41.65
CA GLU A 1 45.38 34.82 -40.73
C GLU A 1 45.35 33.32 -40.49
N LYS A 2 46.51 32.66 -40.52
CA LYS A 2 46.63 31.20 -40.38
C LYS A 2 46.41 30.81 -38.91
N THR A 3 45.45 29.93 -38.63
CA THR A 3 45.34 29.27 -37.33
C THR A 3 46.50 28.29 -37.18
N VAL A 4 47.45 28.61 -36.31
CA VAL A 4 48.53 27.71 -35.92
C VAL A 4 47.92 26.57 -35.11
N SER A 5 47.83 25.38 -35.71
CA SER A 5 47.53 24.15 -34.99
C SER A 5 48.76 23.78 -34.18
N SER A 6 48.78 24.07 -32.88
CA SER A 6 49.81 23.56 -31.99
C SER A 6 49.66 22.04 -31.87
N ASP A 7 50.69 21.28 -32.23
CA ASP A 7 50.74 19.83 -32.01
C ASP A 7 50.72 19.54 -30.50
N VAL A 8 49.52 19.27 -29.97
CA VAL A 8 49.33 18.90 -28.57
C VAL A 8 49.68 17.41 -28.43
N ALA A 9 50.91 17.13 -28.02
CA ALA A 9 51.33 15.80 -27.60
C ALA A 9 50.97 15.55 -26.12
N PHE A 10 50.75 14.29 -25.75
CA PHE A 10 50.40 13.92 -24.39
C PHE A 10 51.56 14.24 -23.43
N GLY A 11 51.40 15.24 -22.58
CA GLY A 11 52.41 15.67 -21.60
C GLY A 11 53.21 16.93 -21.97
N THR A 12 52.90 17.62 -23.08
CA THR A 12 53.53 18.92 -23.36
C THR A 12 52.86 20.06 -22.59
N THR A 13 53.70 21.00 -22.12
CA THR A 13 53.45 22.12 -21.20
C THR A 13 52.51 23.23 -21.71
N ALA A 14 51.80 23.02 -22.82
CA ALA A 14 50.99 24.06 -23.47
C ALA A 14 49.55 24.17 -22.95
N GLN A 15 49.12 23.30 -22.03
CA GLN A 15 47.81 23.37 -21.39
C GLN A 15 48.00 23.41 -19.88
N ASP A 16 47.44 24.43 -19.22
CA ASP A 16 47.26 24.41 -17.77
C ASP A 16 46.33 23.25 -17.44
N ARG A 17 46.92 22.12 -17.00
CA ARG A 17 46.20 20.94 -16.50
C ARG A 17 46.24 21.02 -14.99
N PRO A 18 45.25 21.66 -14.36
CA PRO A 18 45.24 21.77 -12.93
C PRO A 18 45.05 20.37 -12.32
N THR A 19 45.88 20.05 -11.33
CA THR A 19 45.89 18.75 -10.67
C THR A 19 45.25 18.84 -9.29
N PHE A 20 44.69 17.73 -8.83
CA PHE A 20 44.32 17.57 -7.44
C PHE A 20 45.56 17.77 -6.56
N PRO A 21 45.49 18.53 -5.45
CA PRO A 21 44.31 18.97 -4.70
C PRO A 21 43.83 20.41 -4.99
N THR A 22 44.38 21.08 -6.00
CA THR A 22 44.05 22.48 -6.32
C THR A 22 42.82 22.59 -7.21
N ASP A 23 42.61 21.62 -8.09
CA ASP A 23 41.41 21.48 -8.92
C ASP A 23 40.89 20.04 -8.89
N ILE A 24 39.61 19.89 -9.21
CA ILE A 24 38.88 18.63 -9.13
C ILE A 24 38.30 18.27 -10.49
N ALA A 25 38.51 17.03 -10.91
CA ALA A 25 37.88 16.50 -12.10
C ALA A 25 36.34 16.46 -11.95
N HIS A 26 35.61 16.84 -12.99
CA HIS A 26 34.14 16.78 -13.04
C HIS A 26 33.61 15.35 -13.29
N ASP A 27 34.19 14.38 -12.60
CA ASP A 27 33.86 12.96 -12.66
C ASP A 27 33.52 12.43 -11.25
N CYS A 28 33.22 11.13 -11.14
CA CYS A 28 32.91 10.54 -9.85
C CYS A 28 34.08 10.64 -8.85
N PHE A 29 35.32 10.70 -9.32
CA PHE A 29 36.49 10.86 -8.46
C PHE A 29 36.45 12.20 -7.73
N GLY A 30 36.04 13.26 -8.43
CA GLY A 30 35.85 14.58 -7.84
C GLY A 30 34.70 14.72 -6.85
N ASN A 31 33.66 13.88 -6.95
CA ASN A 31 32.57 13.85 -5.97
C ASN A 31 33.02 13.27 -4.61
N HIS A 32 34.04 12.41 -4.60
CA HIS A 32 34.52 11.75 -3.39
C HIS A 32 35.65 12.50 -2.68
N GLN A 33 36.42 13.31 -3.40
CA GLN A 33 37.58 14.02 -2.85
C GLN A 33 37.33 15.52 -2.82
N THR A 34 37.21 16.10 -1.63
CA THR A 34 37.07 17.55 -1.45
C THR A 34 38.40 18.27 -1.64
N PRO A 35 38.42 19.46 -2.28
CA PRO A 35 39.66 20.19 -2.54
C PRO A 35 40.12 20.89 -1.27
N LEU A 36 41.40 21.23 -1.18
CA LEU A 36 41.98 21.87 0.02
C LEU A 36 41.27 23.15 0.46
N ARG A 37 40.72 23.95 -0.47
CA ARG A 37 40.01 25.21 -0.15
C ARG A 37 38.49 25.11 -0.15
N GLY A 38 37.92 23.92 -0.39
CA GLY A 38 36.50 23.79 -0.72
C GLY A 38 36.16 24.51 -2.04
N VAL A 39 34.89 24.44 -2.46
CA VAL A 39 34.44 25.18 -3.66
C VAL A 39 34.14 26.63 -3.23
N PRO A 40 34.71 27.66 -3.88
CA PRO A 40 34.58 29.05 -3.45
C PRO A 40 33.13 29.59 -3.48
N GLN A 41 32.22 28.87 -4.15
CA GLN A 41 30.83 29.26 -4.38
C GLN A 41 29.82 28.51 -3.50
N LEU A 42 30.23 27.93 -2.37
CA LEU A 42 29.34 27.21 -1.44
C LEU A 42 29.00 27.99 -0.16
N GLY A 43 29.34 29.28 -0.09
CA GLY A 43 29.04 30.12 1.07
C GLY A 43 27.56 30.51 1.16
N PRO A 44 27.03 30.80 2.36
CA PRO A 44 25.73 31.45 2.47
C PRO A 44 25.76 32.80 1.74
N GLY A 45 24.99 32.93 0.66
CA GLY A 45 24.96 34.14 -0.19
C GLY A 45 25.65 33.99 -1.55
N SER A 46 26.27 32.86 -1.87
CA SER A 46 26.82 32.59 -3.22
C SER A 46 25.79 32.00 -4.20
N TYR A 47 24.59 31.68 -3.73
CA TYR A 47 23.51 31.19 -4.57
C TYR A 47 22.66 32.37 -5.06
N ASN A 48 22.39 32.43 -6.37
CA ASN A 48 21.40 33.36 -6.95
C ASN A 48 19.97 32.92 -6.60
N ASN A 49 19.66 32.94 -5.30
CA ASN A 49 18.35 32.56 -4.80
C ASN A 49 17.28 33.53 -5.30
N GLU A 50 17.62 34.81 -5.44
CA GLU A 50 16.74 35.83 -6.01
C GLU A 50 16.25 35.48 -7.42
N ASP A 51 17.13 35.00 -8.29
CA ASP A 51 16.75 34.56 -9.63
C ASP A 51 15.96 33.25 -9.59
N LYS A 52 16.47 32.24 -8.85
CA LYS A 52 15.96 30.86 -8.91
C LYS A 52 14.72 30.59 -8.04
N SER A 53 14.46 31.40 -7.02
CA SER A 53 13.26 31.30 -6.19
C SER A 53 12.11 32.14 -6.70
N THR A 54 12.35 33.01 -7.68
CA THR A 54 11.30 33.85 -8.26
C THR A 54 10.27 32.99 -9.00
N PHE A 55 8.99 33.34 -8.86
CA PHE A 55 7.88 32.66 -9.53
C PHE A 55 8.08 32.50 -11.05
N ARG A 56 8.70 33.51 -11.69
CA ARG A 56 9.03 33.49 -13.12
C ARG A 56 10.01 32.38 -13.49
N TYR A 57 11.04 32.16 -12.68
CA TYR A 57 11.99 31.07 -12.88
C TYR A 57 11.30 29.71 -12.82
N VAL A 58 10.40 29.52 -11.84
CA VAL A 58 9.62 28.29 -11.69
C VAL A 58 8.75 28.03 -12.93
N LEU A 59 8.08 29.05 -13.48
CA LEU A 59 7.28 28.92 -14.70
C LEU A 59 8.13 28.57 -15.93
N ASP A 60 9.26 29.25 -16.12
CA ASP A 60 10.12 29.06 -17.29
C ASP A 60 10.83 27.70 -17.28
N HIS A 61 11.09 27.15 -16.09
CA HIS A 61 11.79 25.86 -15.90
C HIS A 61 10.84 24.73 -15.49
N GLN A 62 9.53 24.97 -15.45
CA GLN A 62 8.56 23.92 -15.20
C GLN A 62 8.64 22.90 -16.35
N PRO A 63 8.92 21.61 -16.07
CA PRO A 63 9.01 20.61 -17.12
C PRO A 63 7.63 20.40 -17.77
N MET A 64 7.38 21.09 -18.87
CA MET A 64 6.17 20.95 -19.67
C MET A 64 6.35 19.91 -20.76
N SER A 65 5.30 19.13 -21.03
CA SER A 65 5.29 18.19 -22.16
C SER A 65 5.38 18.95 -23.49
N ARG A 66 6.42 18.68 -24.28
CA ARG A 66 6.56 19.18 -25.66
C ARG A 66 5.45 18.70 -26.61
N ARG A 67 4.71 17.64 -26.24
CA ARG A 67 3.68 17.01 -27.07
C ARG A 67 2.33 17.74 -27.02
N GLY A 68 2.24 18.86 -26.31
CA GLY A 68 0.98 19.56 -26.07
C GLY A 68 0.02 18.75 -25.19
N TYR A 69 -1.17 19.32 -24.97
CA TYR A 69 -2.25 18.69 -24.24
C TYR A 69 -2.70 17.39 -24.94
N THR A 70 -2.81 16.28 -24.19
CA THR A 70 -3.26 14.99 -24.73
C THR A 70 -4.75 15.04 -25.11
N PHE A 71 -5.19 14.11 -25.96
CA PHE A 71 -6.53 14.04 -26.60
C PHE A 71 -7.75 13.96 -25.65
N ASN A 72 -7.56 14.10 -24.33
CA ASN A 72 -8.63 14.17 -23.31
C ASN A 72 -8.32 15.21 -22.22
N ALA A 73 -7.38 16.12 -22.46
CA ALA A 73 -7.18 17.25 -21.57
C ALA A 73 -8.42 18.15 -21.65
N ARG A 74 -8.99 18.49 -20.50
CA ARG A 74 -10.20 19.29 -20.40
C ARG A 74 -9.88 20.76 -20.73
N THR A 75 -9.93 21.11 -22.01
CA THR A 75 -9.65 22.47 -22.54
C THR A 75 -10.87 23.39 -22.48
N GLU A 76 -12.05 22.87 -22.14
CA GLU A 76 -13.26 23.66 -22.00
C GLU A 76 -13.15 24.65 -20.84
N GLN A 77 -13.63 25.88 -21.06
CA GLN A 77 -13.78 26.86 -19.98
C GLN A 77 -14.58 26.23 -18.84
N ARG A 78 -14.02 26.23 -17.64
CA ARG A 78 -14.72 25.76 -16.45
C ARG A 78 -15.97 26.63 -16.31
N LYS A 79 -17.15 26.05 -16.56
CA LYS A 79 -18.42 26.72 -16.27
C LYS A 79 -18.37 27.15 -14.80
N THR A 80 -18.36 28.45 -14.57
CA THR A 80 -18.58 29.02 -13.24
C THR A 80 -20.01 28.68 -12.89
N PHE A 81 -20.20 27.63 -12.09
CA PHE A 81 -21.47 27.44 -11.41
C PHE A 81 -21.60 28.61 -10.45
N GLU A 82 -22.52 29.53 -10.71
CA GLU A 82 -22.96 30.45 -9.67
C GLU A 82 -23.66 29.60 -8.61
N PRO A 83 -23.07 29.45 -7.42
CA PRO A 83 -23.76 28.71 -6.36
C PRO A 83 -25.05 29.47 -6.07
N LYS A 84 -26.20 28.82 -6.22
CA LYS A 84 -27.42 29.30 -5.58
C LYS A 84 -27.18 29.16 -4.08
N ILE A 85 -26.78 30.26 -3.46
CA ILE A 85 -26.59 30.32 -2.01
C ILE A 85 -28.01 30.40 -1.41
N ASP A 86 -28.69 29.25 -1.30
CA ASP A 86 -29.89 29.07 -0.48
C ASP A 86 -29.47 28.97 1.01
N VAL A 87 -28.60 29.87 1.44
CA VAL A 87 -28.18 29.98 2.83
C VAL A 87 -28.95 31.17 3.40
N PRO A 88 -29.88 30.95 4.32
CA PRO A 88 -30.59 32.06 4.92
C PRO A 88 -29.60 32.96 5.67
N SER A 89 -29.93 34.24 5.81
CA SER A 89 -29.05 35.20 6.50
C SER A 89 -28.74 34.70 7.92
N PRO A 90 -27.57 35.02 8.49
CA PRO A 90 -27.24 34.65 9.86
C PRO A 90 -28.33 35.07 10.87
N ASP A 91 -29.02 36.16 10.59
CA ASP A 91 -30.13 36.71 11.37
C ASP A 91 -31.40 35.84 11.33
N ALA A 92 -31.61 35.07 10.26
CA ALA A 92 -32.73 34.13 10.18
C ALA A 92 -32.63 32.97 11.18
N TYR A 93 -31.45 32.72 11.74
CA TYR A 93 -31.23 31.74 12.81
C TYR A 93 -31.34 32.36 14.22
N GLN A 94 -31.42 33.69 14.32
CA GLN A 94 -31.48 34.36 15.60
C GLN A 94 -32.89 34.26 16.16
N MET A 95 -33.02 33.62 17.33
CA MET A 95 -34.30 33.54 18.03
C MET A 95 -34.61 34.87 18.72
N ASP A 96 -35.88 35.26 18.77
CA ASP A 96 -36.32 36.41 19.57
C ASP A 96 -36.05 36.14 21.06
N LEU A 97 -35.05 36.84 21.62
CA LEU A 97 -34.62 36.73 23.02
C LEU A 97 -35.38 37.68 23.97
N THR A 98 -36.43 38.33 23.49
CA THR A 98 -37.26 39.27 24.28
C THR A 98 -37.89 38.59 25.50
N HIS A 99 -38.13 37.28 25.44
CA HIS A 99 -38.54 36.45 26.56
C HIS A 99 -37.53 35.33 26.77
N LEU A 100 -36.81 35.34 27.90
CA LEU A 100 -35.92 34.26 28.27
C LEU A 100 -36.76 32.98 28.50
N PRO A 101 -36.52 31.87 27.79
CA PRO A 101 -37.26 30.64 28.01
C PRO A 101 -36.92 30.04 29.38
N ASP A 102 -37.90 29.39 30.01
CA ASP A 102 -37.71 28.67 31.26
C ASP A 102 -36.60 27.61 31.11
N LYS A 103 -35.47 27.83 31.78
CA LYS A 103 -34.31 26.92 31.71
C LYS A 103 -34.64 25.63 32.45
N LYS A 104 -34.81 24.53 31.70
CA LYS A 104 -34.86 23.18 32.28
C LYS A 104 -33.52 22.87 32.96
N ARG A 105 -33.55 22.21 34.12
CA ARG A 105 -32.32 21.77 34.80
C ARG A 105 -31.54 20.83 33.88
N SER A 106 -30.24 21.08 33.74
CA SER A 106 -29.36 20.29 32.86
C SER A 106 -29.34 18.83 33.33
N PHE A 107 -29.58 17.91 32.40
CA PHE A 107 -29.34 16.49 32.65
C PHE A 107 -27.84 16.26 32.86
N LYS A 108 -27.50 15.22 33.62
CA LYS A 108 -26.09 14.82 33.79
C LYS A 108 -25.44 14.64 32.40
N PRO A 109 -24.21 15.11 32.17
CA PRO A 109 -23.56 14.98 30.87
C PRO A 109 -23.41 13.50 30.48
N PHE A 110 -23.30 13.24 29.18
CA PHE A 110 -23.15 11.90 28.63
C PHE A 110 -22.07 11.12 29.41
N ASP A 111 -22.41 9.90 29.84
CA ASP A 111 -21.55 9.01 30.65
C ASP A 111 -21.11 9.49 32.05
N ALA A 112 -21.68 10.57 32.58
CA ALA A 112 -21.43 10.95 33.98
C ALA A 112 -22.19 10.06 34.99
N ALA A 113 -23.31 9.47 34.56
CA ALA A 113 -24.12 8.59 35.40
C ALA A 113 -24.00 7.11 35.03
N SER A 114 -23.29 6.76 33.96
CA SER A 114 -23.09 5.37 33.57
C SER A 114 -22.10 4.71 34.52
N GLN A 115 -22.38 3.45 34.86
CA GLN A 115 -21.49 2.64 35.67
C GLN A 115 -20.24 2.33 34.83
N ARG A 116 -19.18 3.13 34.96
CA ARG A 116 -17.96 3.03 34.14
C ARG A 116 -17.28 1.65 34.20
N PHE A 117 -17.55 0.89 35.25
CA PHE A 117 -17.04 -0.46 35.42
C PHE A 117 -18.21 -1.38 35.75
N HIS A 118 -18.74 -2.07 34.74
CA HIS A 118 -19.38 -3.34 35.01
C HIS A 118 -18.34 -4.23 35.69
N THR A 119 -18.71 -4.77 36.85
CA THR A 119 -18.09 -5.89 37.58
C THR A 119 -16.78 -6.35 36.96
N ARG A 120 -15.62 -6.07 37.60
CA ARG A 120 -14.27 -6.46 37.13
C ARG A 120 -14.35 -7.78 36.38
N CYS A 121 -14.39 -7.69 35.06
CA CYS A 121 -14.37 -8.86 34.22
C CYS A 121 -12.93 -9.35 34.36
N LYS A 122 -12.68 -10.25 35.32
CA LYS A 122 -11.50 -11.11 35.30
C LYS A 122 -11.70 -12.05 34.11
N SER A 123 -11.66 -11.50 32.90
CA SER A 123 -11.71 -12.28 31.68
C SER A 123 -10.38 -13.00 31.59
N ALA A 124 -10.36 -14.25 32.07
CA ALA A 124 -9.24 -15.17 31.97
C ALA A 124 -8.79 -15.44 30.51
N GLY A 125 -9.44 -14.84 29.51
CA GLY A 125 -9.20 -15.09 28.08
C GLY A 125 -8.59 -13.94 27.27
N ALA A 126 -8.39 -12.75 27.85
CA ALA A 126 -7.75 -11.64 27.13
C ALA A 126 -6.32 -11.45 27.67
N PRO A 127 -5.28 -11.70 26.85
CA PRO A 127 -3.91 -11.45 27.26
C PRO A 127 -3.74 -9.97 27.66
N GLY A 128 -2.99 -9.73 28.73
CA GLY A 128 -2.66 -8.37 29.15
C GLY A 128 -1.80 -7.66 28.10
N PRO A 129 -1.65 -6.33 28.15
CA PRO A 129 -0.84 -5.59 27.18
C PRO A 129 0.62 -6.05 27.11
N GLY A 130 1.15 -6.69 28.15
CA GLY A 130 2.49 -7.31 28.18
C GLY A 130 2.52 -8.81 27.86
N SER A 131 1.39 -9.43 27.53
CA SER A 131 1.29 -10.85 27.15
C SER A 131 1.42 -11.06 25.63
N TYR A 132 1.47 -9.99 24.83
CA TYR A 132 1.72 -10.06 23.40
C TYR A 132 3.23 -10.07 23.13
N GLU A 133 3.72 -11.06 22.39
CA GLU A 133 5.11 -11.09 21.92
C GLU A 133 5.31 -10.06 20.79
N CYS A 134 5.56 -8.80 21.14
CA CYS A 134 5.76 -7.72 20.18
C CYS A 134 7.07 -7.85 19.37
N ASP A 135 8.07 -8.56 19.91
CA ASP A 135 9.40 -8.71 19.31
C ASP A 135 9.47 -9.84 18.27
N VAL A 136 8.42 -10.66 18.16
CA VAL A 136 8.35 -11.69 17.12
C VAL A 136 7.97 -11.01 15.82
N LYS A 137 8.87 -11.07 14.83
CA LYS A 137 8.56 -10.65 13.45
C LYS A 137 7.46 -11.55 12.88
N GLN A 138 6.20 -11.19 13.09
CA GLN A 138 5.03 -11.86 12.51
C GLN A 138 4.83 -11.49 11.02
N ASN A 139 5.85 -10.96 10.35
CA ASN A 139 5.80 -10.42 8.99
C ASN A 139 5.53 -11.51 7.93
N ARG A 140 4.29 -11.98 7.87
CA ARG A 140 3.71 -12.49 6.62
C ARG A 140 3.32 -11.28 5.81
N GLN A 141 4.30 -10.69 5.13
CA GLN A 141 4.04 -9.57 4.22
C GLN A 141 2.97 -10.00 3.21
N VAL A 142 1.89 -9.22 3.12
CA VAL A 142 0.84 -9.46 2.13
C VAL A 142 1.47 -9.25 0.76
N HIS A 143 1.54 -10.32 -0.04
CA HIS A 143 2.14 -10.23 -1.35
C HIS A 143 1.17 -9.52 -2.31
N MET A 144 1.66 -8.45 -2.95
CA MET A 144 0.89 -7.61 -3.86
C MET A 144 1.51 -7.66 -5.25
N LEU A 145 0.68 -7.82 -6.29
CA LEU A 145 1.08 -7.65 -7.68
C LEU A 145 0.82 -6.19 -8.07
N HIS A 146 1.91 -5.45 -8.24
CA HIS A 146 1.87 -4.07 -8.70
C HIS A 146 1.88 -4.04 -10.23
N ASN A 147 0.99 -3.25 -10.82
CA ASN A 147 0.92 -3.01 -12.26
C ASN A 147 1.22 -1.53 -12.51
N PHE A 148 2.03 -1.19 -13.52
CA PHE A 148 2.33 0.21 -13.84
C PHE A 148 1.05 0.91 -14.35
N GLY A 149 0.54 1.87 -13.57
CA GLY A 149 -0.70 2.61 -13.87
C GLY A 149 -2.01 1.84 -13.61
N GLY A 150 -1.94 0.60 -13.12
CA GLY A 150 -3.11 -0.23 -12.81
C GLY A 150 -3.39 -0.33 -11.31
N ARG A 151 -4.54 -0.91 -10.96
CA ARG A 151 -4.84 -1.26 -9.56
C ARG A 151 -3.90 -2.38 -9.10
N THR A 152 -3.41 -2.24 -7.87
CA THR A 152 -2.61 -3.27 -7.20
C THR A 152 -3.52 -4.44 -6.83
N LYS A 153 -3.12 -5.66 -7.19
CA LYS A 153 -3.89 -6.89 -6.90
C LYS A 153 -3.26 -7.63 -5.73
N LEU A 154 -4.05 -8.04 -4.73
CA LEU A 154 -3.55 -8.91 -3.68
C LEU A 154 -3.35 -10.33 -4.22
N VAL A 155 -2.23 -10.95 -3.88
CA VAL A 155 -2.04 -12.39 -4.09
C VAL A 155 -2.65 -13.12 -2.89
N PRO A 156 -3.75 -13.86 -3.08
CA PRO A 156 -4.33 -14.61 -1.98
C PRO A 156 -3.38 -15.73 -1.55
N LEU A 157 -3.27 -15.96 -0.24
CA LEU A 157 -2.46 -17.05 0.31
C LEU A 157 -2.99 -18.43 -0.11
N VAL A 158 -4.30 -18.52 -0.33
CA VAL A 158 -5.00 -19.75 -0.71
C VAL A 158 -5.71 -19.53 -2.05
N LYS A 159 -5.49 -20.43 -2.99
CA LYS A 159 -6.17 -20.41 -4.29
C LYS A 159 -7.58 -20.94 -4.14
N THR A 160 -8.59 -20.15 -4.51
CA THR A 160 -9.99 -20.62 -4.51
C THR A 160 -10.28 -21.32 -5.84
N LYS A 161 -10.77 -22.57 -5.77
CA LYS A 161 -11.22 -23.39 -6.90
C LYS A 161 -12.75 -23.40 -6.92
N CYS A 162 -13.34 -22.93 -8.01
CA CYS A 162 -14.78 -22.87 -8.19
C CYS A 162 -15.24 -24.05 -9.05
N MET A 163 -16.04 -24.96 -8.49
CA MET A 163 -16.64 -26.07 -9.23
C MET A 163 -18.06 -26.35 -8.72
N PRO A 164 -19.01 -26.72 -9.61
CA PRO A 164 -20.39 -27.04 -9.24
C PRO A 164 -20.52 -28.13 -8.18
N LEU A 165 -19.68 -29.17 -8.30
CA LEU A 165 -19.48 -30.20 -7.29
C LEU A 165 -17.98 -30.35 -7.03
N ASN A 166 -17.61 -30.40 -5.75
CA ASN A 166 -16.26 -30.70 -5.35
C ASN A 166 -16.06 -32.23 -5.33
N THR A 167 -15.32 -32.76 -6.31
CA THR A 167 -14.98 -34.20 -6.43
C THR A 167 -13.57 -34.51 -5.95
N ASP A 168 -12.89 -33.55 -5.34
CA ASP A 168 -11.51 -33.67 -4.91
C ASP A 168 -11.41 -34.66 -3.73
N LYS A 169 -10.51 -35.66 -3.85
CA LYS A 169 -10.26 -36.68 -2.83
C LYS A 169 -8.78 -36.72 -2.50
N CYS A 170 -8.46 -36.90 -1.23
CA CYS A 170 -7.08 -37.01 -0.79
C CYS A 170 -6.47 -38.35 -1.24
N LEU A 171 -5.22 -38.34 -1.71
CA LEU A 171 -4.51 -39.56 -2.15
C LEU A 171 -4.26 -40.58 -1.04
N ILE A 172 -4.06 -40.12 0.20
CA ILE A 172 -3.71 -40.99 1.33
C ILE A 172 -4.96 -41.54 2.02
N CYS A 173 -5.86 -40.67 2.49
CA CYS A 173 -7.05 -41.09 3.23
C CYS A 173 -8.28 -41.34 2.37
N LEU A 174 -8.26 -41.00 1.07
CA LEU A 174 -9.37 -41.14 0.11
C LEU A 174 -10.66 -40.40 0.48
N GLN A 175 -10.63 -39.61 1.55
CA GLN A 175 -11.72 -38.76 1.99
C GLN A 175 -11.70 -37.41 1.25
N THR A 176 -12.87 -36.79 1.17
CA THR A 176 -12.99 -35.41 0.71
C THR A 176 -12.33 -34.48 1.73
N PRO A 177 -11.39 -33.62 1.33
CA PRO A 177 -10.75 -32.71 2.26
C PRO A 177 -11.77 -31.70 2.79
N VAL A 178 -11.74 -31.47 4.10
CA VAL A 178 -12.57 -30.45 4.75
C VAL A 178 -11.74 -29.18 4.89
N GLY A 179 -12.23 -28.07 4.34
CA GLY A 179 -11.55 -26.77 4.40
C GLY A 179 -10.38 -26.67 3.42
N ASP A 180 -9.29 -26.05 3.85
CA ASP A 180 -8.12 -25.86 2.99
C ASP A 180 -7.34 -27.17 2.81
N TYR A 181 -6.90 -27.44 1.58
CA TYR A 181 -6.10 -28.61 1.22
C TYR A 181 -4.94 -28.24 0.29
N TYR A 182 -4.11 -29.22 -0.03
CA TYR A 182 -2.92 -29.03 -0.83
C TYR A 182 -3.09 -29.72 -2.18
N GLN A 183 -2.80 -29.01 -3.26
CA GLN A 183 -2.88 -29.55 -4.62
C GLN A 183 -1.55 -29.35 -5.36
N TYR A 184 -1.11 -30.40 -6.04
CA TYR A 184 -0.04 -30.34 -7.04
C TYR A 184 -0.49 -31.09 -8.29
N ARG A 185 -0.63 -30.38 -9.41
CA ARG A 185 -1.16 -30.93 -10.67
C ARG A 185 -2.55 -31.59 -10.45
N LYS A 186 -2.63 -32.92 -10.50
CA LYS A 186 -3.86 -33.72 -10.26
C LYS A 186 -3.87 -34.40 -8.88
N GLU A 187 -2.78 -34.26 -8.13
CA GLU A 187 -2.61 -34.88 -6.83
C GLU A 187 -3.10 -33.96 -5.72
N ILE A 188 -3.84 -34.53 -4.77
CA ILE A 188 -4.53 -33.79 -3.72
C ILE A 188 -4.21 -34.44 -2.38
N LEU A 189 -3.86 -33.61 -1.40
CA LEU A 189 -3.58 -34.01 -0.03
C LEU A 189 -4.40 -33.14 0.92
N CYS A 190 -5.12 -33.77 1.86
CA CYS A 190 -5.75 -33.03 2.94
C CYS A 190 -4.68 -32.43 3.87
N ALA A 191 -5.04 -31.40 4.64
CA ALA A 191 -4.12 -30.72 5.53
C ALA A 191 -3.45 -31.68 6.54
N THR A 192 -4.18 -32.65 7.07
CA THR A 192 -3.65 -33.63 8.03
C THR A 192 -2.58 -34.52 7.40
N CYS A 193 -2.87 -35.13 6.25
CA CYS A 193 -1.91 -35.99 5.55
C CYS A 193 -0.70 -35.21 5.03
N TYR A 194 -0.89 -33.96 4.57
CA TYR A 194 0.22 -33.09 4.17
C TYR A 194 1.14 -32.79 5.35
N ASN A 195 0.59 -32.32 6.47
CA ASN A 195 1.37 -31.96 7.67
C ASN A 195 2.10 -33.16 8.25
N PHE A 196 1.46 -34.33 8.26
CA PHE A 196 2.07 -35.57 8.70
C PHE A 196 3.32 -35.91 7.86
N ASN A 197 3.21 -35.86 6.53
CA ASN A 197 4.35 -36.10 5.64
C ASN A 197 5.39 -34.97 5.69
N TRP A 198 4.98 -33.75 6.02
CA TRP A 198 5.90 -32.63 6.20
C TRP A 198 6.82 -32.80 7.41
N GLN A 199 6.30 -33.38 8.50
CA GLN A 199 7.06 -33.68 9.71
C GLN A 199 7.88 -34.97 9.56
N TRP A 200 7.25 -36.07 9.16
CA TRP A 200 7.84 -37.41 9.25
C TRP A 200 8.42 -37.95 7.95
N GLN A 201 8.10 -37.35 6.79
CA GLN A 201 8.62 -37.72 5.46
C GLN A 201 8.44 -39.20 5.07
N GLU A 202 7.39 -39.88 5.54
CA GLU A 202 7.20 -41.31 5.28
C GLU A 202 6.92 -41.65 3.81
N LYS A 203 5.97 -40.94 3.17
CA LYS A 203 5.57 -41.24 1.78
C LYS A 203 6.13 -40.28 0.76
N PHE A 204 6.34 -39.02 1.16
CA PHE A 204 6.77 -37.95 0.25
C PHE A 204 7.97 -37.19 0.81
N LYS A 205 8.95 -36.91 -0.04
CA LYS A 205 10.08 -36.04 0.28
C LYS A 205 9.61 -34.58 0.44
N ARG A 206 10.27 -33.81 1.31
CA ARG A 206 9.96 -32.38 1.51
C ARG A 206 10.02 -31.54 0.24
N THR A 207 10.99 -31.79 -0.63
CA THR A 207 11.11 -31.09 -1.92
C THR A 207 9.88 -31.26 -2.80
N TYR A 208 9.25 -32.43 -2.75
CA TYR A 208 8.00 -32.69 -3.46
C TYR A 208 6.83 -31.93 -2.82
N LEU A 209 6.72 -31.98 -1.48
CA LEU A 209 5.66 -31.29 -0.73
C LEU A 209 5.72 -29.76 -0.87
N GLN A 210 6.91 -29.18 -1.05
CA GLN A 210 7.08 -27.75 -1.31
C GLN A 210 6.44 -27.28 -2.62
N ALA A 211 6.27 -28.18 -3.59
CA ALA A 211 5.63 -27.85 -4.87
C ALA A 211 4.09 -27.73 -4.76
N PHE A 212 3.49 -28.23 -3.67
CA PHE A 212 2.05 -28.17 -3.47
C PHE A 212 1.60 -26.75 -3.14
N GLN A 213 0.49 -26.35 -3.74
CA GLN A 213 -0.16 -25.08 -3.46
C GLN A 213 -1.38 -25.30 -2.56
N LYS A 214 -1.62 -24.36 -1.65
CA LYS A 214 -2.79 -24.40 -0.78
C LYS A 214 -4.02 -23.94 -1.57
N VAL A 215 -5.06 -24.77 -1.58
CA VAL A 215 -6.30 -24.60 -2.35
C VAL A 215 -7.49 -24.73 -1.40
N ARG A 216 -8.59 -24.03 -1.71
CA ARG A 216 -9.90 -24.29 -1.12
C ARG A 216 -11.00 -24.27 -2.16
N ASP A 217 -12.10 -24.93 -1.87
CA ASP A 217 -13.31 -24.95 -2.69
C ASP A 217 -14.13 -23.67 -2.53
N CYS A 218 -15.03 -23.37 -3.47
CA CYS A 218 -15.85 -22.14 -3.44
C CYS A 218 -17.07 -22.20 -2.50
N SER A 219 -17.32 -23.34 -1.86
CA SER A 219 -18.51 -23.62 -1.05
C SER A 219 -18.75 -22.60 0.07
N TYR A 220 -17.68 -22.02 0.61
CA TYR A 220 -17.76 -21.00 1.67
C TYR A 220 -18.26 -19.63 1.19
N VAL A 221 -18.16 -19.32 -0.12
CA VAL A 221 -18.57 -18.01 -0.68
C VAL A 221 -19.95 -18.08 -1.29
N HIS A 222 -20.17 -19.12 -2.09
CA HIS A 222 -21.39 -19.28 -2.86
C HIS A 222 -21.72 -20.76 -3.07
N GLU A 223 -23.01 -21.01 -3.22
CA GLU A 223 -23.57 -22.31 -3.51
C GLU A 223 -23.87 -22.45 -5.00
N HIS A 224 -23.72 -23.66 -5.50
CA HIS A 224 -23.96 -24.00 -6.91
C HIS A 224 -25.27 -24.77 -7.13
N ALA A 225 -25.85 -25.37 -6.09
CA ALA A 225 -27.02 -26.25 -6.18
C ALA A 225 -26.91 -27.31 -7.31
N GLY A 226 -25.70 -27.81 -7.58
CA GLY A 226 -25.44 -28.78 -8.65
C GLY A 226 -25.40 -28.20 -10.07
N THR A 227 -25.50 -26.88 -10.23
CA THR A 227 -25.48 -26.17 -11.52
C THR A 227 -24.26 -25.26 -11.65
N SER A 228 -24.02 -24.73 -12.85
CA SER A 228 -22.97 -23.72 -13.07
C SER A 228 -23.33 -22.35 -12.47
N ALA A 229 -24.60 -22.12 -12.14
CA ALA A 229 -25.04 -20.88 -11.50
C ALA A 229 -24.45 -20.78 -10.08
N LYS A 230 -24.27 -19.54 -9.60
CA LYS A 230 -23.71 -19.26 -8.27
C LYS A 230 -24.67 -18.39 -7.46
N ILE A 231 -25.02 -18.85 -6.26
CA ILE A 231 -25.85 -18.13 -5.29
C ILE A 231 -24.93 -17.70 -4.16
N GLN A 232 -24.75 -16.40 -3.98
CA GLN A 232 -23.89 -15.89 -2.89
C GLN A 232 -24.53 -16.17 -1.54
N VAL A 233 -23.83 -16.93 -0.70
CA VAL A 233 -24.27 -17.29 0.67
C VAL A 233 -23.80 -16.25 1.67
N ILE A 234 -22.61 -15.68 1.43
CA ILE A 234 -22.09 -14.59 2.26
C ILE A 234 -22.88 -13.31 1.93
N GLN A 235 -23.69 -12.86 2.89
CA GLN A 235 -24.38 -11.56 2.83
C GLN A 235 -23.35 -10.43 2.98
N LEU A 236 -23.17 -9.64 1.93
CA LEU A 236 -22.27 -8.48 1.91
C LEU A 236 -22.93 -7.29 2.61
N TYR A 237 -23.21 -7.39 3.90
CA TYR A 237 -23.70 -6.22 4.63
C TYR A 237 -22.55 -5.23 4.87
N ILE A 238 -22.54 -4.19 4.03
CA ILE A 238 -21.99 -2.85 4.26
C ILE A 238 -20.47 -2.81 4.50
N ILE A 239 -19.70 -2.99 3.42
CA ILE A 239 -18.50 -2.17 3.16
C ILE A 239 -18.56 -1.81 1.66
N PRO A 240 -18.88 -0.55 1.27
CA PRO A 240 -19.02 -0.15 -0.13
C PRO A 240 -17.68 0.00 -0.87
N TYR A 241 -16.65 -0.73 -0.45
CA TYR A 241 -15.34 -0.73 -1.07
C TYR A 241 -14.67 -2.09 -0.85
N TYR A 242 -14.14 -2.67 -1.94
CA TYR A 242 -13.14 -3.77 -1.94
C TYR A 242 -13.60 -5.23 -1.83
N PHE A 243 -14.35 -5.74 -2.83
CA PHE A 243 -14.53 -7.19 -3.00
C PHE A 243 -13.38 -7.94 -3.69
N GLU A 244 -12.34 -7.25 -4.16
CA GLU A 244 -11.18 -7.94 -4.78
C GLU A 244 -10.06 -8.33 -3.78
N THR A 245 -10.21 -8.08 -2.47
CA THR A 245 -9.03 -8.11 -1.57
C THR A 245 -9.22 -8.70 -0.15
N PHE A 246 -10.38 -9.19 0.26
CA PHE A 246 -10.62 -9.44 1.70
C PHE A 246 -10.59 -10.90 2.17
N PHE A 247 -9.54 -11.67 1.85
CA PHE A 247 -9.22 -12.91 2.59
C PHE A 247 -7.86 -12.90 3.31
N SER A 248 -7.22 -11.72 3.45
CA SER A 248 -5.96 -11.58 4.20
C SER A 248 -6.07 -10.87 5.56
N ILE A 249 -7.26 -10.51 6.06
CA ILE A 249 -7.37 -9.70 7.30
C ILE A 249 -8.06 -10.42 8.49
N CYS A 250 -8.67 -11.60 8.31
CA CYS A 250 -9.35 -12.32 9.41
C CYS A 250 -8.52 -13.41 10.12
N LEU A 251 -7.19 -13.36 10.09
CA LEU A 251 -6.32 -14.15 10.99
C LEU A 251 -5.42 -13.25 11.87
N ALA A 252 -5.89 -12.04 12.18
CA ALA A 252 -5.31 -11.15 13.18
C ALA A 252 -6.33 -10.82 14.29
N ARG A 253 -7.18 -11.79 14.62
CA ARG A 253 -7.97 -11.79 15.85
C ARG A 253 -8.04 -13.25 16.31
N TRP A 254 -7.54 -13.47 17.52
CA TRP A 254 -7.10 -14.72 18.15
C TRP A 254 -5.68 -15.15 17.81
#